data_AF-A0A0F7ZHB0-F1
#
_entry.id   AF-A0A0F7ZHB0-F1
#
_cell.length_a   1.000
_cell.length_b   1.000
_cell.length_c   1.000
_cell.angle_alpha   90.00
_cell.angle_beta   90.00
_cell.angle_gamma   90.00
#
_symmetry.space_group_name_H-M   'P 1'
#
loop_
_entity.id
_entity.type
_entity.pdbx_description
1 polymer ?
#
loop_
_entity_poly.entity_id
_entity_poly.type
_entity_poly.pdbx_seq_one_letter_code
_entity_poly.pdbx_strand_id
1 'polypeptide(L)'
;MGIQELTLTKEGIEMHFETNHLGHWLLTCLGMPKIIEAANNSPPGSRASSMLRLAYQQSLPCAGATRNDSLQAVERPDYEYLKAWGYADPEQSSYMPLDGYSRSNVANVLFGIGAIGRLFKKYGILMSAVHHGAVKTYLSRHFAVETLQSIKEIVDNGVFTYKSLDAGSSNSLVAALDPRLALGVGETKTVARTGALFLWTAKSRVGPDLWPCQVMRQKSSEGCLRN
;
A
#
# COMPACT_ATOMS: atom_id res chain seq x y z
N MET A 1 7.13 -8.07 6.35
CA MET A 1 7.69 -7.75 5.02
C MET A 1 8.85 -8.68 4.80
N GLY A 2 9.05 -9.14 3.56
CA GLY A 2 10.21 -9.94 3.20
C GLY A 2 10.13 -11.37 3.71
N ILE A 3 8.94 -11.97 3.76
CA ILE A 3 8.85 -13.43 3.88
C ILE A 3 9.39 -14.01 2.58
N GLN A 4 10.51 -14.74 2.66
CA GLN A 4 11.31 -15.11 1.49
C GLN A 4 10.59 -16.08 0.56
N GLU A 5 9.77 -16.97 1.14
CA GLU A 5 9.01 -17.96 0.40
C GLU A 5 7.54 -17.56 0.27
N LEU A 6 6.90 -18.04 -0.79
CA LEU A 6 5.46 -17.92 -0.95
C LEU A 6 4.78 -18.65 0.21
N THR A 7 4.25 -17.90 1.15
CA THR A 7 3.55 -18.45 2.32
C THR A 7 2.07 -18.16 2.18
N LEU A 8 1.26 -19.21 2.30
CA LEU A 8 -0.20 -19.11 2.29
C LEU A 8 -0.76 -19.23 3.71
N THR A 9 -1.83 -18.51 3.99
CA THR A 9 -2.64 -18.66 5.20
C THR A 9 -3.52 -19.92 5.14
N LYS A 10 -4.29 -20.18 6.21
CA LYS A 10 -5.24 -21.31 6.24
C LYS A 10 -6.33 -21.18 5.18
N GLU A 11 -6.61 -19.95 4.77
CA GLU A 11 -7.58 -19.54 3.78
C GLU A 11 -7.01 -19.60 2.35
N GLY A 12 -5.75 -20.02 2.20
CA GLY A 12 -5.07 -20.17 0.91
C GLY A 12 -4.67 -18.85 0.26
N ILE A 13 -4.53 -17.77 1.04
CA ILE A 13 -4.19 -16.44 0.53
C ILE A 13 -2.73 -16.13 0.85
N GLU A 14 -2.04 -15.44 -0.06
CA GLU A 14 -0.67 -15.00 0.16
C GLU A 14 -0.57 -14.11 1.40
N MET A 15 0.42 -14.41 2.25
CA MET A 15 0.52 -13.89 3.61
C MET A 15 0.64 -12.36 3.70
N HIS A 16 1.43 -11.70 2.83
CA HIS A 16 1.52 -10.24 2.83
C HIS A 16 0.19 -9.61 2.44
N PHE A 17 -0.48 -10.13 1.41
CA PHE A 17 -1.75 -9.61 0.94
C PHE A 17 -2.86 -9.77 1.98
N GLU A 18 -2.98 -10.94 2.60
CA GLU A 18 -3.99 -11.14 3.62
C GLU A 18 -3.75 -10.25 4.84
N THR A 19 -2.51 -10.23 5.35
CA THR A 19 -2.16 -9.49 6.56
C THR A 19 -2.27 -7.98 6.35
N ASN A 20 -1.66 -7.46 5.29
CA ASN A 20 -1.50 -6.01 5.12
C ASN A 20 -2.70 -5.36 4.42
N HIS A 21 -3.53 -6.13 3.71
CA HIS A 21 -4.67 -5.59 2.97
C HIS A 21 -6.00 -6.18 3.41
N LEU A 22 -6.23 -7.49 3.27
CA LEU A 22 -7.58 -8.06 3.48
C LEU A 22 -8.06 -7.90 4.92
N GLY A 23 -7.20 -8.15 5.91
CA GLY A 23 -7.54 -7.93 7.32
C GLY A 23 -7.91 -6.46 7.60
N HIS A 24 -7.15 -5.51 7.05
CA HIS A 24 -7.40 -4.08 7.19
C HIS A 24 -8.66 -3.63 6.45
N TRP A 25 -8.90 -4.16 5.24
CA TRP A 25 -10.12 -3.93 4.48
C TRP A 25 -11.33 -4.38 5.29
N LEU A 26 -11.34 -5.63 5.77
CA LEU A 26 -12.45 -6.18 6.55
C LEU A 26 -12.69 -5.39 7.84
N LEU A 27 -11.62 -5.06 8.59
CA LEU A 27 -11.71 -4.23 9.78
C LEU A 27 -12.34 -2.86 9.48
N THR A 28 -11.93 -2.23 8.38
CA THR A 28 -12.48 -0.94 7.95
C THR A 28 -13.97 -1.06 7.63
N CYS A 29 -14.37 -2.13 6.93
CA CYS A 29 -15.77 -2.38 6.59
C CYS A 29 -16.64 -2.56 7.82
N LEU A 30 -16.19 -3.37 8.78
CA LEU A 30 -16.92 -3.63 10.03
C LEU A 30 -17.03 -2.37 10.91
N GLY A 31 -16.02 -1.51 10.90
CA GLY A 31 -16.04 -0.24 11.64
C GLY A 31 -16.83 0.87 10.96
N MET A 32 -17.09 0.77 9.65
CA MET A 32 -17.65 1.86 8.84
C MET A 32 -19.00 2.40 9.35
N PRO A 33 -19.96 1.59 9.82
CA PRO A 33 -21.22 2.12 10.35
C PRO A 33 -21.03 3.11 11.51
N LYS A 34 -20.10 2.83 12.43
CA LYS A 34 -19.77 3.72 13.55
C LYS A 34 -19.05 4.99 13.08
N ILE A 35 -18.20 4.89 12.06
CA ILE A 35 -17.53 6.05 11.46
C ILE A 35 -18.56 6.97 10.80
N ILE A 36 -19.54 6.41 10.08
CA ILE A 36 -20.63 7.16 9.45
C ILE A 36 -21.47 7.87 10.52
N GLU A 37 -21.83 7.17 11.59
CA GLU A 37 -22.61 7.76 12.69
C GLU A 37 -21.86 8.91 13.39
N ALA A 38 -20.55 8.77 13.60
CA ALA A 38 -19.71 9.85 14.12
C ALA A 38 -19.60 11.02 13.14
N ALA A 39 -19.50 10.74 11.84
CA ALA A 39 -19.41 11.77 10.79
C ALA A 39 -20.69 12.60 10.69
N ASN A 40 -21.87 11.99 10.86
CA ASN A 40 -23.15 12.72 10.86
C ASN A 40 -23.26 13.77 11.97
N ASN A 41 -22.53 13.59 13.08
CA ASN A 41 -22.52 14.49 14.23
C ASN A 41 -21.34 15.48 14.21
N SER A 42 -20.59 15.53 13.11
CA SER A 42 -19.37 16.30 13.00
C SER A 42 -19.37 17.18 11.74
N PRO A 43 -18.62 18.31 11.72
CA PRO A 43 -18.47 19.09 10.49
C PRO A 43 -17.92 18.24 9.32
N PRO A 44 -18.26 18.56 8.07
CA PRO A 44 -17.65 17.95 6.89
C PRO A 44 -16.12 18.02 6.97
N GLY A 45 -15.43 16.91 6.75
CA GLY A 45 -13.97 16.80 6.97
C GLY A 45 -13.57 15.94 8.17
N SER A 46 -14.51 15.19 8.75
CA SER A 46 -14.26 14.13 9.73
C SER A 46 -13.52 12.95 9.09
N ARG A 47 -12.52 12.40 9.78
CA ARG A 47 -11.41 11.66 9.14
C ARG A 47 -11.35 10.19 9.54
N ALA A 48 -11.12 9.33 8.57
CA ALA A 48 -10.63 7.98 8.78
C ALA A 48 -9.29 7.83 8.03
N SER A 49 -8.19 7.58 8.73
CA SER A 49 -6.86 7.47 8.10
C SER A 49 -6.46 6.00 7.95
N SER A 50 -5.97 5.62 6.77
CA SER A 50 -5.32 4.32 6.56
C SER A 50 -3.82 4.53 6.40
N MET A 51 -3.02 3.72 7.10
CA MET A 51 -1.56 3.75 6.97
C MET A 51 -1.15 3.08 5.66
N LEU A 52 -0.20 3.68 4.94
CA LEU A 52 0.35 3.13 3.71
C LEU A 52 1.89 3.07 3.80
N ARG A 53 2.54 2.32 2.91
CA ARG A 53 3.92 2.55 2.51
C ARG A 53 3.95 2.68 0.98
N LEU A 54 4.85 3.51 0.42
CA LEU A 54 4.92 3.74 -1.02
C LEU A 54 5.02 2.37 -1.70
N ALA A 55 3.99 2.05 -2.47
CA ALA A 55 4.09 0.96 -3.42
C ALA A 55 4.87 1.51 -4.60
N TYR A 56 6.03 0.93 -4.88
CA TYR A 56 6.59 1.08 -6.21
C TYR A 56 5.61 0.41 -7.17
N GLN A 57 5.08 1.19 -8.11
CA GLN A 57 4.12 0.72 -9.07
C GLN A 57 4.85 -0.16 -10.08
N GLN A 58 4.68 -1.47 -9.95
CA GLN A 58 4.94 -2.39 -11.03
C GLN A 58 3.65 -3.14 -11.38
N SER A 59 3.56 -3.55 -12.63
CA SER A 59 2.63 -4.57 -13.08
C SER A 59 2.97 -5.85 -12.33
N LEU A 60 2.27 -6.08 -11.22
CA LEU A 60 2.57 -7.20 -10.34
C LEU A 60 1.68 -8.38 -10.74
N PRO A 61 2.24 -9.44 -11.37
CA PRO A 61 1.50 -10.64 -11.72
C PRO A 61 0.92 -11.31 -10.47
N CYS A 62 -0.12 -12.13 -10.63
CA CYS A 62 -0.62 -12.95 -9.52
C CYS A 62 0.53 -13.84 -9.01
N ALA A 63 0.90 -13.68 -7.74
CA ALA A 63 1.99 -14.45 -7.13
C ALA A 63 1.79 -15.97 -7.27
N GLY A 64 2.90 -16.66 -7.52
CA GLY A 64 3.11 -17.99 -6.94
C GLY A 64 2.82 -19.19 -7.82
N ALA A 65 2.42 -19.02 -9.08
CA ALA A 65 2.10 -20.16 -9.96
C ALA A 65 3.00 -20.28 -11.20
N THR A 66 3.73 -19.22 -11.56
CA THR A 66 4.42 -19.14 -12.85
C THR A 66 5.74 -18.39 -12.68
N ARG A 67 6.80 -18.87 -13.33
CA ARG A 67 8.12 -18.24 -13.25
C ARG A 67 8.11 -16.91 -13.99
N ASN A 68 8.86 -15.94 -13.48
CA ASN A 68 8.82 -14.58 -14.00
C ASN A 68 9.25 -14.50 -15.49
N ASP A 69 10.22 -15.32 -15.91
CA ASP A 69 10.64 -15.43 -17.31
C ASP A 69 9.53 -15.88 -18.29
N SER A 70 8.58 -16.67 -17.80
CA SER A 70 7.44 -17.17 -18.58
C SER A 70 6.25 -16.20 -18.64
N LEU A 71 6.30 -15.06 -17.93
CA LEU A 71 5.27 -14.02 -18.01
C LEU A 71 5.37 -13.21 -19.30
N GLN A 72 4.25 -12.60 -19.72
CA GLN A 72 4.25 -11.63 -20.81
C GLN A 72 5.09 -10.41 -20.44
N ALA A 73 5.70 -9.75 -21.44
CA ALA A 73 6.60 -8.62 -21.19
C ALA A 73 5.99 -7.51 -20.31
N VAL A 74 4.69 -7.23 -20.46
CA VAL A 74 3.96 -6.23 -19.66
C VAL A 74 3.73 -6.66 -18.21
N GLU A 75 3.78 -7.96 -17.92
CA GLU A 75 3.54 -8.56 -16.60
C GLU A 75 4.84 -8.89 -15.86
N ARG A 76 6.00 -8.75 -16.51
CA ARG A 76 7.29 -9.02 -15.89
C ARG A 76 7.66 -7.92 -14.90
N PRO A 77 8.24 -8.27 -13.73
CA PRO A 77 8.79 -7.28 -12.83
C PRO A 77 10.06 -6.64 -13.42
N ASP A 78 10.45 -5.51 -12.86
CA ASP A 78 11.71 -4.82 -13.14
C ASP A 78 12.87 -5.61 -12.53
N TYR A 79 13.49 -6.44 -13.35
CA TYR A 79 14.60 -7.30 -12.92
C TYR A 79 15.82 -6.51 -12.46
N GLU A 80 16.10 -5.35 -13.05
CA GLU A 80 17.24 -4.51 -12.67
C GLU A 80 17.02 -3.94 -11.27
N TYR A 81 15.81 -3.46 -10.99
CA TYR A 81 15.43 -3.04 -9.65
C TYR A 81 15.51 -4.19 -8.63
N LEU A 82 15.05 -5.38 -8.97
CA LEU A 82 15.11 -6.53 -8.07
C LEU A 82 16.56 -6.97 -7.80
N LYS A 83 17.43 -7.00 -8.83
CA LYS A 83 18.86 -7.29 -8.65
C LYS A 83 19.54 -6.24 -7.79
N ALA A 84 19.21 -4.96 -7.95
CA ALA A 84 19.69 -3.89 -7.08
C ALA A 84 19.25 -4.07 -5.61
N TRP A 85 18.13 -4.79 -5.37
CA TRP A 85 17.66 -5.18 -4.04
C TRP A 85 18.28 -6.50 -3.51
N GLY A 86 19.29 -7.04 -4.18
CA GLY A 86 20.01 -8.23 -3.76
C GLY A 86 19.32 -9.55 -4.13
N TYR A 87 18.36 -9.53 -5.05
CA TYR A 87 17.78 -10.76 -5.59
C TYR A 87 18.65 -11.29 -6.73
N ALA A 88 19.22 -12.49 -6.55
CA ALA A 88 20.18 -13.07 -7.50
C ALA A 88 19.55 -13.43 -8.86
N ASP A 89 18.46 -14.20 -8.86
CA ASP A 89 17.83 -14.73 -10.07
C ASP A 89 16.33 -14.40 -10.15
N PRO A 90 15.93 -13.12 -10.19
CA PRO A 90 14.52 -12.74 -10.15
C PRO A 90 13.73 -13.24 -11.37
N GLU A 91 14.36 -13.46 -12.52
CA GLU A 91 13.75 -14.05 -13.72
C GLU A 91 13.33 -15.51 -13.50
N GLN A 92 14.10 -16.25 -12.70
CA GLN A 92 13.90 -17.68 -12.46
C GLN A 92 12.94 -17.95 -11.30
N SER A 93 12.64 -16.93 -10.50
CA SER A 93 11.72 -17.02 -9.36
C SER A 93 10.26 -17.01 -9.79
N SER A 94 9.40 -17.68 -9.02
CA SER A 94 7.94 -17.62 -9.11
C SER A 94 7.31 -16.72 -8.04
N TYR A 95 8.13 -16.20 -7.12
CA TYR A 95 7.69 -15.32 -6.05
C TYR A 95 8.79 -14.37 -5.62
N MET A 96 8.46 -13.07 -5.60
CA MET A 96 9.36 -12.02 -5.11
C MET A 96 8.78 -11.42 -3.82
N PRO A 97 9.50 -11.50 -2.68
CA PRO A 97 8.99 -10.98 -1.40
C PRO A 97 8.67 -9.49 -1.42
N LEU A 98 9.49 -8.70 -2.11
CA LEU A 98 9.27 -7.26 -2.27
C LEU A 98 8.02 -6.97 -3.09
N ASP A 99 7.73 -7.78 -4.11
CA ASP A 99 6.54 -7.65 -4.95
C ASP A 99 5.28 -8.05 -4.19
N GLY A 100 5.30 -9.18 -3.48
CA GLY A 100 4.18 -9.61 -2.61
C GLY A 100 3.80 -8.52 -1.61
N TYR A 101 4.81 -7.93 -0.96
CA TYR A 101 4.59 -6.78 -0.07
C TYR A 101 4.06 -5.54 -0.84
N SER A 102 4.65 -5.19 -1.97
CA SER A 102 4.26 -4.01 -2.76
C SER A 102 2.82 -4.11 -3.26
N ARG A 103 2.37 -5.30 -3.67
CA ARG A 103 0.97 -5.57 -4.06
C ARG A 103 -0.01 -5.20 -2.96
N SER A 104 0.30 -5.57 -1.73
CA SER A 104 -0.57 -5.27 -0.58
C SER A 104 -0.69 -3.75 -0.33
N ASN A 105 0.39 -2.99 -0.55
CA ASN A 105 0.35 -1.53 -0.47
C ASN A 105 -0.46 -0.93 -1.63
N VAL A 106 -0.27 -1.38 -2.87
CA VAL A 106 -1.10 -0.91 -4.01
C VAL A 106 -2.58 -1.13 -3.70
N ALA A 107 -2.94 -2.28 -3.16
CA ALA A 107 -4.32 -2.59 -2.80
C ALA A 107 -4.89 -1.66 -1.72
N ASN A 108 -4.08 -1.26 -0.73
CA ASN A 108 -4.47 -0.24 0.26
C ASN A 108 -4.73 1.13 -0.37
N VAL A 109 -3.91 1.53 -1.36
CA VAL A 109 -4.15 2.77 -2.14
C VAL A 109 -5.47 2.66 -2.92
N LEU A 110 -5.62 1.60 -3.72
CA LEU A 110 -6.82 1.29 -4.52
C LEU A 110 -8.10 1.31 -3.69
N PHE A 111 -8.06 0.69 -2.51
CA PHE A 111 -9.16 0.72 -1.56
C PHE A 111 -9.48 2.14 -1.08
N GLY A 112 -8.46 2.91 -0.67
CA GLY A 112 -8.64 4.30 -0.24
C GLY A 112 -9.34 5.17 -1.28
N ILE A 113 -8.95 5.06 -2.55
CA ILE A 113 -9.57 5.82 -3.66
C ILE A 113 -11.03 5.43 -3.84
N GLY A 114 -11.29 4.12 -3.90
CA GLY A 114 -12.64 3.59 -4.04
C GLY A 114 -13.52 4.01 -2.87
N ALA A 115 -12.96 4.08 -1.66
CA ALA A 115 -13.66 4.53 -0.47
C ALA A 115 -13.97 6.03 -0.52
N ILE A 116 -13.00 6.89 -0.84
CA ILE A 116 -13.19 8.35 -0.96
C ILE A 116 -14.32 8.66 -1.94
N GLY A 117 -14.33 8.02 -3.12
CA GLY A 117 -15.35 8.25 -4.14
C GLY A 117 -16.79 8.00 -3.66
N ARG A 118 -16.97 7.10 -2.68
CA ARG A 118 -18.28 6.72 -2.13
C ARG A 118 -18.62 7.49 -0.84
N LEU A 119 -17.64 7.66 0.03
CA LEU A 119 -17.85 8.15 1.40
C LEU A 119 -17.73 9.67 1.51
N PHE A 120 -16.84 10.30 0.74
CA PHE A 120 -16.57 11.73 0.91
C PHE A 120 -17.77 12.59 0.48
N LYS A 121 -18.36 12.31 -0.69
CA LYS A 121 -19.53 13.06 -1.18
C LYS A 121 -20.78 12.86 -0.33
N LYS A 122 -20.98 11.66 0.24
CA LYS A 122 -22.20 11.29 0.96
C LYS A 122 -22.14 11.62 2.45
N TYR A 123 -20.99 11.41 3.08
CA TYR A 123 -20.83 11.51 4.54
C TYR A 123 -19.71 12.48 4.96
N GLY A 124 -19.00 13.12 4.03
CA GLY A 124 -17.88 13.99 4.35
C GLY A 124 -16.65 13.27 4.91
N ILE A 125 -16.60 11.93 4.81
CA ILE A 125 -15.51 11.10 5.34
C ILE A 125 -14.35 11.10 4.34
N LEU A 126 -13.19 11.59 4.80
CA LEU A 126 -11.95 11.52 4.03
C LEU A 126 -11.17 10.25 4.40
N MET A 127 -10.72 9.52 3.38
CA MET A 127 -9.69 8.50 3.51
C MET A 127 -8.36 9.03 2.97
N SER A 128 -7.27 8.63 3.59
CA SER A 128 -5.92 9.03 3.18
C SER A 128 -5.00 7.83 3.25
N ALA A 129 -4.05 7.78 2.33
CA ALA A 129 -2.96 6.83 2.31
C ALA A 129 -1.65 7.63 2.45
N VAL A 130 -0.78 7.24 3.37
CA VAL A 130 0.43 8.00 3.75
C VAL A 130 1.69 7.17 3.59
N HIS A 131 2.78 7.69 3.04
CA HIS A 131 4.08 7.02 3.07
C HIS A 131 4.97 7.62 4.16
N HIS A 132 5.58 6.81 5.02
CA HIS A 132 6.45 7.28 6.12
C HIS A 132 7.90 7.58 5.68
N GLY A 133 8.27 7.27 4.44
CA GLY A 133 9.67 7.28 4.01
C GLY A 133 10.44 6.03 4.46
N ALA A 134 11.75 6.04 4.23
CA ALA A 134 12.63 4.98 4.73
C ALA A 134 12.91 5.22 6.22
N VAL A 135 12.39 4.37 7.09
CA VAL A 135 12.58 4.44 8.55
C VAL A 135 13.13 3.11 9.03
N LYS A 136 14.22 3.11 9.83
CA LYS A 136 14.76 1.89 10.43
C LYS A 136 13.78 1.39 11.50
N THR A 137 13.13 0.28 11.22
CA THR A 137 12.16 -0.38 12.10
C THR A 137 12.40 -1.90 12.05
N TYR A 138 11.69 -2.66 12.86
CA TYR A 138 11.75 -4.13 12.84
C TYR A 138 11.04 -4.76 11.63
N LEU A 139 10.67 -3.98 10.61
CA LEU A 139 9.95 -4.44 9.43
C LEU A 139 10.78 -5.34 8.51
N SER A 140 12.09 -5.08 8.42
CA SER A 140 13.06 -5.82 7.58
C SER A 140 13.67 -7.04 8.26
N ARG A 141 13.17 -7.44 9.44
CA ARG A 141 13.72 -8.56 10.24
C ARG A 141 13.78 -9.93 9.52
N HIS A 142 12.98 -10.10 8.47
CA HIS A 142 12.94 -11.34 7.67
C HIS A 142 13.68 -11.19 6.33
N PHE A 143 14.33 -10.06 6.07
CA PHE A 143 15.11 -9.88 4.85
C PHE A 143 16.29 -10.85 4.83
N ALA A 144 16.61 -11.34 3.63
CA ALA A 144 17.84 -12.06 3.37
C ALA A 144 19.04 -11.15 3.68
N VAL A 145 20.16 -11.77 4.07
CA VAL A 145 21.38 -11.04 4.45
C VAL A 145 21.89 -10.22 3.27
N GLU A 146 21.80 -10.77 2.07
CA GLU A 146 22.18 -10.17 0.80
C GLU A 146 21.35 -8.92 0.53
N THR A 147 20.02 -8.99 0.72
CA THR A 147 19.13 -7.82 0.61
C THR A 147 19.50 -6.74 1.62
N LEU A 148 19.84 -7.10 2.86
CA LEU A 148 20.28 -6.12 3.86
C LEU A 148 21.61 -5.46 3.48
N GLN A 149 22.54 -6.21 2.87
CA GLN A 149 23.81 -5.68 2.34
C GLN A 149 23.56 -4.71 1.18
N SER A 150 22.74 -5.09 0.19
CA SER A 150 22.38 -4.20 -0.93
C SER A 150 21.70 -2.92 -0.45
N ILE A 151 20.80 -3.01 0.54
CA ILE A 151 20.17 -1.82 1.14
C ILE A 151 21.22 -0.92 1.80
N LYS A 152 22.19 -1.50 2.52
CA LYS A 152 23.29 -0.74 3.12
C LYS A 152 24.10 0.00 2.04
N GLU A 153 24.45 -0.67 0.95
CA GLU A 153 25.19 -0.07 -0.17
C GLU A 153 24.41 1.06 -0.84
N ILE A 154 23.11 0.87 -1.08
CA ILE A 154 22.22 1.89 -1.65
C ILE A 154 22.20 3.14 -0.75
N VAL A 155 22.17 2.95 0.57
CA VAL A 155 22.19 4.05 1.56
C VAL A 155 23.54 4.72 1.61
N ASP A 156 24.64 3.95 1.61
CA ASP A 156 26.01 4.48 1.65
C ASP A 156 26.34 5.27 0.37
N ASN A 157 25.77 4.88 -0.77
CA ASN A 157 25.86 5.59 -2.05
C ASN A 157 24.91 6.81 -2.15
N GLY A 158 24.16 7.12 -1.09
CA GLY A 158 23.32 8.31 -1.01
C GLY A 158 22.05 8.27 -1.85
N VAL A 159 21.64 7.10 -2.37
CA VAL A 159 20.39 6.96 -3.16
C VAL A 159 19.16 7.29 -2.32
N PHE A 160 19.17 6.94 -1.04
CA PHE A 160 18.21 7.44 -0.06
C PHE A 160 18.82 7.49 1.34
N THR A 161 18.24 8.31 2.21
CA THR A 161 18.60 8.41 3.62
C THR A 161 17.47 7.95 4.52
N TYR A 162 17.81 7.35 5.66
CA TYR A 162 16.82 7.05 6.68
C TYR A 162 16.31 8.30 7.38
N LYS A 163 15.01 8.33 7.64
CA LYS A 163 14.35 9.28 8.53
C LYS A 163 14.39 8.79 9.98
N SER A 164 14.31 9.72 10.93
CA SER A 164 14.04 9.39 12.33
C SER A 164 12.65 8.76 12.49
N LEU A 165 12.43 8.07 13.62
CA LEU A 165 11.11 7.50 13.95
C LEU A 165 10.03 8.60 14.01
N ASP A 166 10.35 9.75 14.60
CA ASP A 166 9.43 10.89 14.72
C ASP A 166 9.10 11.50 13.35
N ALA A 167 10.11 11.66 12.49
CA ALA A 167 9.89 12.15 11.13
C ALA A 167 9.04 11.16 10.32
N GLY A 168 9.25 9.85 10.51
CA GLY A 168 8.43 8.80 9.94
C GLY A 168 6.97 8.87 10.38
N SER A 169 6.72 8.88 11.69
CA SER A 169 5.37 8.82 12.29
C SER A 169 4.55 10.09 12.06
N SER A 170 5.21 11.24 11.89
CA SER A 170 4.57 12.54 11.68
C SER A 170 3.58 12.56 10.51
N ASN A 171 3.82 11.78 9.46
CA ASN A 171 2.95 11.73 8.28
C ASN A 171 1.56 11.16 8.59
N SER A 172 1.47 10.17 9.48
CA SER A 172 0.19 9.64 9.95
C SER A 172 -0.57 10.66 10.79
N LEU A 173 0.13 11.42 11.63
CA LEU A 173 -0.47 12.48 12.45
C LEU A 173 -1.01 13.61 11.58
N VAL A 174 -0.26 14.05 10.57
CA VAL A 174 -0.71 15.07 9.62
C VAL A 174 -1.95 14.59 8.87
N ALA A 175 -1.97 13.36 8.37
CA ALA A 175 -3.15 12.81 7.69
C ALA A 175 -4.39 12.74 8.58
N ALA A 176 -4.18 12.37 9.85
CA ALA A 176 -5.26 12.23 10.82
C ALA A 176 -5.79 13.56 11.34
N LEU A 177 -4.98 14.62 11.40
CA LEU A 177 -5.31 15.84 12.15
C LEU A 177 -5.37 17.12 11.31
N ASP A 178 -4.76 17.18 10.12
CA ASP A 178 -4.67 18.44 9.37
C ASP A 178 -5.95 18.74 8.57
N PRO A 179 -6.75 19.75 8.96
CA PRO A 179 -8.01 20.10 8.31
C PRO A 179 -7.83 20.39 6.80
N ARG A 180 -6.67 20.93 6.41
CA ARG A 180 -6.38 21.38 5.04
C ARG A 180 -6.36 20.25 4.03
N LEU A 181 -6.25 18.99 4.46
CA LEU A 181 -6.28 17.84 3.56
C LEU A 181 -7.67 17.57 2.98
N ALA A 182 -8.74 18.14 3.57
CA ALA A 182 -10.09 18.07 3.02
C ALA A 182 -10.33 19.07 1.86
N LEU A 183 -9.41 20.02 1.65
CA LEU A 183 -9.43 20.90 0.47
C LEU A 183 -8.86 20.11 -0.72
N GLY A 184 -9.37 20.26 -1.95
CA GLY A 184 -8.78 19.59 -3.11
C GLY A 184 -8.75 18.05 -3.03
N VAL A 185 -9.81 17.43 -2.49
CA VAL A 185 -9.93 15.96 -2.48
C VAL A 185 -9.89 15.43 -3.90
N GLY A 186 -8.94 14.55 -4.18
CA GLY A 186 -8.62 14.08 -5.51
C GLY A 186 -7.24 14.51 -6.02
N GLU A 187 -6.51 15.32 -5.24
CA GLU A 187 -5.14 15.77 -5.52
C GLU A 187 -4.07 15.03 -4.71
N THR A 188 -2.89 14.89 -5.31
CA THR A 188 -1.69 14.48 -4.59
C THR A 188 -1.09 15.67 -3.85
N LYS A 189 -0.93 15.56 -2.53
CA LYS A 189 -0.37 16.65 -1.71
C LYS A 189 0.95 16.27 -1.07
N THR A 190 1.96 17.12 -1.29
CA THR A 190 3.23 17.08 -0.58
C THR A 190 3.23 18.07 0.57
N VAL A 191 3.39 17.56 1.80
CA VAL A 191 3.53 18.40 2.99
C VAL A 191 5.02 18.64 3.23
N ALA A 192 5.45 19.89 2.99
CA ALA A 192 6.85 20.30 2.98
C ALA A 192 7.57 20.13 4.33
N ARG A 193 6.85 20.05 5.46
CA ARG A 193 7.47 19.93 6.79
C ARG A 193 8.05 18.55 7.12
N THR A 194 7.71 17.50 6.37
CA THR A 194 8.09 16.11 6.70
C THR A 194 8.83 15.38 5.57
N GLY A 195 9.12 16.07 4.46
CA GLY A 195 10.04 15.60 3.43
C GLY A 195 9.65 14.32 2.70
N ALA A 196 8.36 14.01 2.57
CA ALA A 196 7.75 13.11 1.57
C ALA A 196 6.39 12.68 2.13
N LEU A 197 5.35 13.43 1.76
CA LEU A 197 3.99 12.95 1.87
C LEU A 197 3.48 12.86 0.44
N PHE A 198 3.08 11.67 0.01
CA PHE A 198 2.23 11.50 -1.15
C PHE A 198 0.88 11.12 -0.60
N LEU A 199 0.07 12.13 -0.25
CA LEU A 199 -1.34 11.89 0.05
C LEU A 199 -2.04 11.62 -1.27
N TRP A 200 -2.28 10.35 -1.58
CA TRP A 200 -3.15 9.99 -2.68
C TRP A 200 -4.61 10.18 -2.22
N THR A 201 -5.16 11.36 -2.46
CA THR A 201 -6.60 11.52 -2.59
C THR A 201 -6.81 11.53 -4.10
N ALA A 202 -7.52 10.59 -4.73
CA ALA A 202 -7.41 10.48 -6.19
C ALA A 202 -8.67 10.85 -6.95
N LYS A 203 -8.47 11.71 -7.96
CA LYS A 203 -9.15 11.65 -9.24
C LYS A 203 -8.43 10.63 -10.13
N SER A 204 -8.82 9.38 -10.05
CA SER A 204 -8.72 8.46 -11.19
C SER A 204 -9.95 7.58 -11.18
N ARG A 205 -10.53 7.33 -12.36
CA ARG A 205 -11.60 6.33 -12.50
C ARG A 205 -10.95 4.97 -12.22
N VAL A 206 -10.98 4.56 -10.96
CA VAL A 206 -10.56 3.23 -10.55
C VAL A 206 -11.67 2.27 -10.98
N GLY A 207 -11.52 1.73 -12.19
CA GLY A 207 -12.34 0.63 -12.68
C GLY A 207 -11.92 -0.68 -12.01
N PRO A 208 -12.81 -1.69 -11.96
CA PRO A 208 -12.52 -3.03 -11.44
C PRO A 208 -11.37 -3.74 -12.18
N ASP A 209 -10.94 -3.18 -13.32
CA ASP A 209 -9.91 -3.73 -14.21
C ASP A 209 -8.48 -3.51 -13.75
N LEU A 210 -8.25 -2.60 -12.77
CA LEU A 210 -6.92 -2.33 -12.21
C LEU A 210 -6.47 -3.36 -11.16
N TRP A 211 -7.31 -4.34 -10.81
CA TRP A 211 -6.96 -5.41 -9.88
C TRP A 211 -6.26 -6.51 -10.69
N PRO A 212 -4.97 -6.78 -10.46
CA PRO A 212 -4.22 -7.75 -11.25
C PRO A 212 -4.76 -9.18 -11.11
N CYS A 213 -5.56 -9.47 -10.08
CA CYS A 213 -5.99 -10.83 -9.74
C CYS A 213 -7.50 -10.95 -9.51
N GLN A 214 -8.13 -11.94 -10.17
CA GLN A 214 -9.59 -12.18 -10.14
C GLN A 214 -10.11 -12.56 -8.75
N VAL A 215 -9.30 -13.26 -7.94
CA VAL A 215 -9.60 -13.55 -6.52
C VAL A 215 -9.64 -12.27 -5.69
N MET A 216 -8.73 -11.32 -5.98
CA MET A 216 -8.71 -10.02 -5.31
C MET A 216 -9.90 -9.17 -5.73
N ARG A 217 -10.34 -9.27 -7.00
CA ARG A 217 -11.57 -8.61 -7.49
C ARG A 217 -12.83 -9.13 -6.78
N GLN A 218 -12.98 -10.45 -6.65
CA GLN A 218 -14.16 -11.04 -6.02
C GLN A 218 -14.26 -10.67 -4.54
N LYS A 219 -13.18 -10.87 -3.76
CA LYS A 219 -13.22 -10.64 -2.32
C LYS A 219 -13.26 -9.14 -1.93
N SER A 220 -12.70 -8.22 -2.73
CA SER A 220 -12.76 -6.78 -2.41
C SER A 220 -14.02 -6.06 -2.93
N SER A 221 -14.78 -6.66 -3.84
CA SER A 221 -15.98 -6.06 -4.45
C SER A 221 -17.29 -6.45 -3.75
N GLU A 222 -17.24 -7.39 -2.82
CA GLU A 222 -18.40 -7.83 -2.04
C GLU A 222 -18.59 -6.96 -0.78
N GLY A 223 -19.78 -6.37 -0.65
CA GLY A 223 -20.36 -5.96 0.64
C GLY A 223 -19.98 -4.59 1.22
N CYS A 224 -18.70 -4.21 1.24
CA CYS A 224 -18.23 -3.17 2.18
C CYS A 224 -18.87 -1.77 2.08
N LEU A 225 -19.05 -1.26 0.85
CA LEU A 225 -19.46 0.14 0.59
C LEU A 225 -20.67 0.22 -0.37
N ARG A 226 -21.48 -0.85 -0.45
CA ARG A 226 -22.71 -0.85 -1.25
C ARG A 226 -23.81 -0.17 -0.44
N ASN A 227 -23.96 1.15 -0.60
CA ASN A 227 -25.10 1.95 -0.15
C ASN A 227 -25.20 3.27 -0.92
#